data_AF-A0A7K0SY42-F1
#
_entry.id   AF-A0A7K0SY42-F1
#
_cell.length_a   1.000
_cell.length_b   1.000
_cell.length_c   1.000
_cell.angle_alpha   90.00
_cell.angle_beta   90.00
_cell.angle_gamma   90.00
#
_symmetry.space_group_name_H-M   'P 1'
#
loop_
_entity.id
_entity.type
_entity.pdbx_description
1 polymer ?
#
loop_
_entity_poly.entity_id
_entity_poly.type
_entity_poly.pdbx_seq_one_letter_code
_entity_poly.pdbx_strand_id
1 'polypeptide(L)'
;HIDSFVVRKAEKQHGLQRRIEGPDVKGRRVIAVEDTSTTGGSVLTAVEALREAGAIVVGVAVIVERGAKQAILDAGLEYRTAYTLADLGL
;
A
#
# COMPACT_ATOMS: atom_id res chain seq x y z
N HIS A 1 12.07 -14.07 9.90
CA HIS A 1 11.69 -14.16 8.48
C HIS A 1 10.49 -13.24 8.27
N ILE A 2 10.47 -12.45 7.19
CA ILE A 2 9.33 -11.61 6.81
C ILE A 2 8.86 -12.13 5.45
N ASP A 3 7.56 -12.40 5.32
CA ASP A 3 6.98 -12.82 4.05
C ASP A 3 6.67 -11.60 3.19
N SER A 4 6.77 -11.77 1.87
CA SER A 4 6.44 -10.75 0.88
C SER A 4 5.34 -11.24 -0.06
N PHE A 5 4.50 -10.31 -0.50
CA PHE A 5 3.47 -10.53 -1.51
C PHE A 5 3.39 -9.29 -2.41
N VAL A 6 2.74 -9.44 -3.58
CA VAL A 6 2.51 -8.35 -4.53
C VAL A 6 1.01 -8.18 -4.73
N VAL A 7 0.53 -6.93 -4.71
CA VAL A 7 -0.85 -6.60 -5.10
C VAL A 7 -0.85 -6.13 -6.55
N ARG A 8 -1.53 -6.87 -7.42
CA ARG A 8 -1.72 -6.52 -8.82
C ARG A 8 -2.73 -5.38 -8.95
N LYS A 9 -2.49 -4.48 -9.92
CA LYS A 9 -3.51 -3.51 -10.34
C LYS A 9 -4.72 -4.29 -10.88
N ALA A 10 -5.92 -3.80 -10.58
CA ALA A 10 -7.14 -4.38 -11.15
C ALA A 10 -7.15 -4.14 -12.66
N GLU A 11 -7.01 -5.20 -13.46
CA GLU A 11 -7.22 -5.11 -14.90
C GLU A 11 -8.72 -5.17 -15.22
N LYS A 12 -9.13 -4.42 -16.26
CA LYS A 12 -10.47 -4.52 -16.84
C LYS A 12 -10.58 -5.79 -17.67
N GLN A 13 -10.66 -6.99 -17.08
CA GLN A 13 -10.97 -8.18 -17.87
C GLN A 13 -11.61 -9.34 -17.10
N HIS A 14 -12.48 -10.05 -17.82
CA HIS A 14 -13.28 -11.18 -17.39
C HIS A 14 -12.43 -12.32 -16.79
N GLY A 15 -12.43 -12.44 -15.46
CA GLY A 15 -11.89 -13.60 -14.76
C GLY A 15 -11.74 -13.35 -13.25
N LEU A 16 -11.90 -14.41 -12.45
CA LEU A 16 -11.70 -14.39 -11.00
C LEU A 16 -10.19 -14.42 -10.67
N GLN A 17 -9.39 -13.51 -11.24
CA GLN A 17 -7.95 -13.45 -10.93
C GLN A 17 -7.75 -12.91 -9.52
N ARG A 18 -6.91 -13.61 -8.74
CA ARG A 18 -6.54 -13.16 -7.39
C ARG A 18 -5.65 -11.93 -7.50
N ARG A 19 -6.03 -10.84 -6.85
CA ARG A 19 -5.24 -9.59 -6.84
C ARG A 19 -3.95 -9.69 -6.03
N ILE A 20 -3.78 -10.72 -5.21
CA ILE A 20 -2.63 -10.90 -4.31
C ILE A 20 -1.84 -12.13 -4.75
N GLU A 21 -0.57 -11.93 -5.09
CA GLU A 21 0.40 -12.97 -5.42
C GLU A 21 1.37 -13.16 -4.26
N GLY A 22 1.42 -14.36 -3.68
CA GLY A 22 2.28 -14.69 -2.54
C GLY A 22 1.56 -15.52 -1.47
N PRO A 23 2.11 -15.57 -0.24
CA PRO A 23 1.46 -16.24 0.89
C PRO A 23 0.09 -15.66 1.22
N ASP A 24 -0.76 -16.45 1.88
CA ASP A 24 -2.04 -15.95 2.40
C ASP A 24 -1.80 -14.80 3.40
N VAL A 25 -2.66 -13.78 3.30
CA VAL A 25 -2.63 -12.56 4.11
C VAL A 25 -3.77 -12.49 5.13
N LYS A 26 -4.74 -13.40 5.08
CA LYS A 26 -5.92 -13.38 5.96
C LYS A 26 -5.53 -13.43 7.44
N GLY A 27 -6.01 -12.47 8.21
CA GLY A 27 -5.73 -12.31 9.65
C GLY A 27 -4.32 -11.83 9.97
N ARG A 28 -3.47 -11.59 8.96
CA ARG A 28 -2.08 -11.16 9.17
C ARG A 28 -1.97 -9.65 9.24
N ARG A 29 -1.07 -9.16 10.10
CA ARG A 29 -0.66 -7.76 10.12
C ARG A 29 0.30 -7.49 8.98
N VAL A 30 -0.02 -6.54 8.11
CA VAL A 30 0.77 -6.24 6.91
C VAL A 30 1.00 -4.74 6.78
N ILE A 31 2.13 -4.38 6.17
CA ILE A 31 2.45 -3.01 5.75
C ILE A 31 2.42 -2.96 4.22
N ALA A 32 1.73 -1.98 3.65
CA ALA A 32 1.79 -1.74 2.21
C ALA A 32 2.98 -0.83 1.89
N VAL A 33 3.74 -1.16 0.85
CA VAL A 33 4.95 -0.42 0.48
C VAL A 33 4.87 0.08 -0.97
N GLU A 34 5.34 1.31 -1.21
CA GLU A 34 5.47 1.92 -2.55
C GLU A 34 6.81 2.68 -2.64
N ASP A 35 7.32 2.92 -3.84
CA ASP A 35 8.55 3.68 -4.08
C ASP A 35 8.34 5.19 -3.88
N THR A 36 7.33 5.75 -4.54
CA THR A 36 6.95 7.15 -4.45
C THR A 36 5.44 7.29 -4.39
N SER A 37 4.93 8.25 -3.62
CA SER A 37 3.48 8.48 -3.55
C SER A 37 3.14 9.95 -3.69
N THR A 38 2.40 10.27 -4.77
CA THR A 38 1.95 11.62 -5.11
C THR A 38 0.57 11.92 -4.54
N THR A 39 -0.41 11.07 -4.82
CA THR A 39 -1.81 11.23 -4.35
C THR A 39 -2.24 10.17 -3.34
N GLY A 40 -1.48 9.08 -3.20
CA GLY A 40 -1.85 7.93 -2.37
C GLY A 40 -2.84 6.94 -3.03
N GLY A 41 -3.41 7.25 -4.19
CA GLY A 41 -4.46 6.45 -4.80
C GLY A 41 -4.07 4.99 -5.12
N SER A 42 -2.85 4.78 -5.62
CA SER A 42 -2.31 3.45 -5.95
C SER A 42 -2.22 2.57 -4.69
N VAL A 43 -1.50 3.04 -3.66
CA VAL A 43 -1.37 2.28 -2.41
C VAL A 43 -2.70 2.12 -1.67
N LEU A 44 -3.60 3.11 -1.69
CA LEU A 44 -4.94 2.96 -1.08
C LEU A 44 -5.78 1.89 -1.78
N THR A 45 -5.71 1.80 -3.11
CA THR A 45 -6.34 0.70 -3.87
C THR A 45 -5.78 -0.67 -3.46
N ALA A 46 -4.47 -0.74 -3.19
CA ALA A 46 -3.85 -1.95 -2.69
C ALA A 46 -4.26 -2.26 -1.23
N VAL A 47 -4.38 -1.24 -0.38
CA VAL A 47 -4.89 -1.38 1.00
C VAL A 47 -6.30 -1.95 1.00
N GLU A 48 -7.18 -1.46 0.14
CA GLU A 48 -8.54 -2.01 -0.02
C GLU A 48 -8.50 -3.49 -0.41
N ALA A 49 -7.65 -3.87 -1.37
CA ALA A 49 -7.46 -5.28 -1.76
C ALA A 49 -7.01 -6.17 -0.61
N LEU A 50 -6.09 -5.68 0.21
CA LEU A 50 -5.59 -6.40 1.37
C LEU A 50 -6.68 -6.55 2.44
N ARG A 51 -7.46 -5.50 2.70
CA ARG A 51 -8.58 -5.53 3.64
C ARG A 51 -9.67 -6.50 3.18
N GLU A 52 -10.02 -6.50 1.90
CA GLU A 52 -10.97 -7.46 1.29
C GLU A 52 -10.49 -8.91 1.42
N ALA A 53 -9.19 -9.15 1.28
CA ALA A 53 -8.58 -10.46 1.51
C ALA A 53 -8.46 -10.84 3.00
N GLY A 54 -8.90 -9.96 3.91
CA GLY A 54 -8.91 -10.19 5.35
C GLY A 54 -7.60 -9.86 6.05
N ALA A 55 -6.67 -9.15 5.41
CA ALA A 55 -5.46 -8.67 6.06
C ALA A 55 -5.76 -7.50 7.01
N ILE A 56 -4.96 -7.40 8.07
CA ILE A 56 -4.96 -6.27 9.00
C ILE A 56 -3.86 -5.32 8.53
N VAL A 57 -4.24 -4.35 7.69
CA VAL A 57 -3.28 -3.35 7.20
C VAL A 57 -2.98 -2.36 8.33
N VAL A 58 -1.73 -2.34 8.79
CA VAL A 58 -1.31 -1.54 9.96
C VAL A 58 -0.66 -0.21 9.58
N GLY A 59 -0.33 -0.02 8.31
CA GLY A 59 0.24 1.22 7.82
C GLY A 59 0.71 1.12 6.38
N VAL A 60 1.22 2.25 5.90
CA VAL A 60 1.82 2.43 4.59
C VAL A 60 3.23 2.98 4.76
N ALA A 61 4.17 2.45 4.01
CA ALA A 61 5.55 2.95 3.92
C ALA A 61 5.89 3.36 2.50
N VAL A 62 6.56 4.50 2.34
CA VAL A 62 7.08 4.97 1.05
C VAL A 62 8.55 5.39 1.16
N ILE A 63 9.30 5.25 0.07
CA ILE A 63 10.67 5.79 0.03
C ILE A 63 10.62 7.32 -0.07
N VAL A 64 9.86 7.87 -1.03
CA VAL A 64 9.73 9.33 -1.23
C VAL A 64 8.27 9.80 -1.14
N GLU A 65 8.00 10.69 -0.20
CA GLU A 65 6.73 11.39 -0.02
C GLU A 65 6.61 12.57 -0.99
N ARG A 66 5.51 12.64 -1.76
CA ARG A 66 5.26 13.70 -2.75
C ARG A 66 3.82 14.23 -2.74
N GLY A 67 3.09 14.12 -1.64
CA GLY A 67 1.73 14.67 -1.46
C GLY A 67 0.67 13.68 -0.93
N ALA A 68 1.00 12.40 -0.75
CA ALA A 68 0.04 11.38 -0.35
C ALA A 68 -0.28 11.38 1.15
N LYS A 69 0.53 12.04 1.99
CA LYS A 69 0.44 11.95 3.46
C LYS A 69 -0.98 12.11 4.01
N GLN A 70 -1.69 13.16 3.62
CA GLN A 70 -3.01 13.44 4.17
C GLN A 70 -4.03 12.35 3.82
N ALA A 71 -4.02 11.87 2.57
CA ALA A 71 -4.92 10.81 2.12
C ALA A 71 -4.72 9.50 2.91
N ILE A 72 -3.47 9.15 3.25
CA ILE A 72 -3.18 7.96 4.06
C ILE A 72 -3.66 8.15 5.51
N LEU A 73 -3.44 9.33 6.09
CA LEU A 73 -3.89 9.64 7.46
C LEU A 73 -5.41 9.65 7.57
N ASP A 74 -6.10 10.23 6.58
CA ASP A 74 -7.57 10.24 6.50
C ASP A 74 -8.15 8.82 6.37
N ALA A 75 -7.40 7.90 5.77
CA ALA A 75 -7.75 6.47 5.72
C ALA A 75 -7.48 5.71 7.04
N GLY A 76 -7.05 6.42 8.10
CA GLY A 76 -6.78 5.88 9.43
C GLY A 76 -5.53 5.01 9.50
N LEU A 77 -4.57 5.20 8.60
CA LEU A 77 -3.36 4.39 8.50
C LEU A 77 -2.14 5.15 9.03
N GLU A 78 -1.26 4.43 9.72
CA GLU A 78 0.07 4.95 10.01
C GLU A 78 0.84 5.14 8.70
N TYR A 79 1.51 6.28 8.54
CA TYR A 79 2.29 6.59 7.35
C TYR A 79 3.76 6.82 7.69
N ARG A 80 4.65 6.06 7.04
CA ARG A 80 6.10 6.15 7.20
C ARG A 80 6.74 6.52 5.87
N THR A 81 7.69 7.46 5.92
CA THR A 81 8.37 7.96 4.73
C THR A 81 9.87 7.97 5.02
N ALA A 82 10.70 7.52 4.08
CA ALA A 82 12.15 7.63 4.25
C ALA A 82 12.64 9.05 3.93
N TYR A 83 12.07 9.68 2.90
CA TYR A 83 12.38 11.04 2.46
C TYR A 83 11.12 11.82 2.09
N THR A 84 11.20 13.13 2.25
CA THR A 84 10.30 14.14 1.68
C THR A 84 11.02 14.89 0.56
N LEU A 85 10.30 15.68 -0.24
CA LEU A 85 10.95 16.58 -1.22
C LEU A 85 11.95 17.55 -0.55
N ALA A 86 11.62 18.04 0.65
CA ALA A 86 12.50 18.92 1.43
C ALA A 86 13.82 18.23 1.82
N ASP A 87 13.80 16.94 2.17
CA ASP A 87 15.02 16.16 2.49
C ASP A 87 15.95 16.00 1.27
N LEU A 88 15.38 16.13 0.06
CA LEU A 88 16.11 16.01 -1.21
C LEU A 88 16.48 17.37 -1.82
N GLY A 89 16.11 18.49 -1.18
CA GLY A 89 16.33 19.84 -1.69
C GLY A 89 15.48 20.21 -2.91
N LEU A 90 14.27 19.63 -3.01
CA LEU A 90 13.30 19.82 -4.09
C LEU A 90 12.05 20.57 -3.64
#